data_AF-A0A8D8GRY7-F1
#
_entry.id   AF-A0A8D8GRY7-F1
#
_cell.length_a   1.000
_cell.length_b   1.000
_cell.length_c   1.000
_cell.angle_alpha   90.00
_cell.angle_beta   90.00
_cell.angle_gamma   90.00
#
_symmetry.space_group_name_H-M   'P 1'
#
loop_
_entity.id
_entity.type
_entity.pdbx_description
1 polymer ?
#
loop_
_entity_poly.entity_id
_entity_poly.type
_entity_poly.pdbx_seq_one_letter_code
_entity_poly.pdbx_strand_id
1 'polypeptide(L)'
;VFLEQQFDGTVNSVETFLEATPKSPDAATGGAVIHYGTWESAIYGLAHANELRGLRSKLFGSRLPNFQPRLKDRPLLHRTKFADNRWSLPFPGSDRSVVMRSQRYFYDNEKKRPIQMKAYVTFGSLIHVIGVIIISAIFALMTRYKIGRQLLLKYPGFFSAGFVSHEGPTEASMENTDFAMYLKGVGWTRDEELLEASDQFKAPPKKKLLVKVSGTNPGYGATCVALLLSATTILRQADKMPATGGVYPPGAAYAKTNMVEELCKNGFKFEVLKE
;
A
#
# COMPACT_ATOMS: atom_id res chain seq x y z
N VAL A 1 2.90 -11.43 2.52
CA VAL A 1 3.09 -12.75 1.88
C VAL A 1 4.53 -12.91 1.44
N PHE A 2 5.00 -12.30 0.34
CA PHE A 2 6.39 -12.46 -0.11
C PHE A 2 7.43 -12.17 0.98
N LEU A 3 7.37 -11.00 1.62
CA LEU A 3 8.30 -10.65 2.72
C LEU A 3 8.34 -11.71 3.81
N GLU A 4 7.18 -12.24 4.18
CA GLU A 4 7.06 -13.21 5.27
C GLU A 4 7.60 -14.58 4.86
N GLN A 5 7.37 -15.00 3.61
CA GLN A 5 7.97 -16.22 3.05
C GLN A 5 9.51 -16.16 3.07
N GLN A 6 10.07 -14.97 2.88
CA GLN A 6 11.52 -14.73 2.90
C GLN A 6 12.06 -14.42 4.31
N PHE A 7 11.19 -14.21 5.31
CA PHE A 7 11.61 -13.71 6.63
C PHE A 7 12.29 -14.77 7.49
N ASP A 8 12.01 -16.05 7.23
CA ASP A 8 12.61 -17.18 7.93
C ASP A 8 12.47 -17.06 9.47
N GLY A 9 11.22 -16.97 9.94
CA GLY A 9 10.87 -16.72 11.33
C GLY A 9 9.52 -16.02 11.43
N THR A 10 9.24 -15.40 12.58
CA THR A 10 7.95 -14.74 12.82
C THR A 10 8.04 -13.24 12.60
N VAL A 11 7.25 -12.70 11.67
CA VAL A 11 7.15 -11.25 11.43
C VAL A 11 6.22 -10.60 12.46
N ASN A 12 6.69 -9.56 13.15
CA ASN A 12 5.84 -8.75 14.05
C ASN A 12 5.13 -7.64 13.28
N SER A 13 5.89 -6.93 12.44
CA SER A 13 5.44 -5.68 11.84
C SER A 13 6.13 -5.40 10.51
N VAL A 14 5.42 -4.75 9.61
CA VAL A 14 5.92 -4.27 8.32
C VAL A 14 5.63 -2.78 8.17
N GLU A 15 6.64 -2.02 7.77
CA GLU A 15 6.46 -0.65 7.30
C GLU A 15 6.70 -0.61 5.78
N THR A 16 5.80 0.01 5.03
CA THR A 16 5.94 0.16 3.58
C THR A 16 6.23 1.60 3.18
N PHE A 17 7.10 1.79 2.18
CA PHE A 17 7.52 3.09 1.67
C PHE A 17 7.42 3.07 0.15
N LEU A 18 6.40 3.73 -0.40
CA LEU A 18 6.16 3.85 -1.84
C LEU A 18 6.86 5.08 -2.39
N GLU A 19 7.57 4.92 -3.49
CA GLU A 19 8.19 6.00 -4.23
C GLU A 19 7.90 5.88 -5.72
N ALA A 20 7.78 7.03 -6.38
CA ALA A 20 7.78 7.15 -7.83
C ALA A 20 8.99 8.00 -8.25
N THR A 21 9.64 7.59 -9.34
CA THR A 21 10.84 8.24 -9.87
C THR A 21 10.78 8.33 -11.38
N PRO A 22 11.04 9.51 -11.97
CA PRO A 22 11.24 9.58 -13.41
C PRO A 22 12.52 8.84 -13.80
N LYS A 23 12.50 8.16 -14.95
CA LYS A 23 13.64 7.42 -15.52
C LYS A 23 14.77 8.34 -15.98
N SER A 24 14.44 9.55 -16.40
CA SER A 24 15.40 10.59 -16.79
C SER A 24 14.97 11.94 -16.20
N PRO A 25 15.92 12.78 -15.72
CA PRO A 25 15.63 14.15 -15.30
C PRO A 25 14.97 14.99 -16.40
N ASP A 26 15.32 14.71 -17.67
CA ASP A 26 14.83 15.43 -18.85
C ASP A 26 13.48 14.91 -19.33
N ALA A 27 13.02 13.76 -18.81
CA ALA A 27 11.72 13.17 -19.13
C ALA A 27 10.55 13.83 -18.38
N ALA A 28 10.77 15.02 -17.80
CA ALA A 28 9.74 15.86 -17.21
C ALA A 28 8.74 16.30 -18.29
N THR A 29 7.83 15.39 -18.61
CA THR A 29 6.64 15.69 -19.40
C THR A 29 5.71 16.44 -18.46
N GLY A 30 5.73 17.77 -18.53
CA GLY A 30 4.69 18.58 -17.91
C GLY A 30 3.31 18.08 -18.33
N GLY A 31 2.35 18.04 -17.42
CA GLY A 31 1.02 17.53 -17.69
C GLY A 31 0.40 16.82 -16.50
N ALA A 32 -0.80 16.28 -16.72
CA ALA A 32 -1.49 15.50 -15.71
C ALA A 32 -0.75 14.18 -15.45
N VAL A 33 -0.69 13.79 -14.18
CA VAL A 33 -0.14 12.50 -13.74
C VAL A 33 -1.21 11.60 -13.12
N ILE A 34 -2.41 12.16 -12.93
CA ILE A 34 -3.56 11.51 -12.32
C ILE A 34 -4.77 11.68 -13.26
N HIS A 35 -5.43 10.58 -13.56
CA HIS A 35 -6.70 10.55 -14.28
C HIS A 35 -7.86 10.98 -13.38
N TYR A 36 -8.85 11.65 -13.95
CA TYR A 36 -10.05 12.18 -13.27
C TYR A 36 -10.74 11.14 -12.38
N GLY A 37 -10.88 9.90 -12.84
CA GLY A 37 -11.52 8.84 -12.04
C GLY A 37 -10.80 8.56 -10.71
N THR A 38 -9.47 8.68 -10.67
CA THR A 38 -8.69 8.56 -9.43
C THR A 38 -8.95 9.75 -8.51
N TRP A 39 -9.03 10.95 -9.08
CA TRP A 39 -9.36 12.19 -8.35
C TRP A 39 -10.76 12.15 -7.76
N GLU A 40 -11.77 11.75 -8.54
CA GLU A 40 -13.15 11.55 -8.10
C GLU A 40 -13.23 10.53 -6.97
N SER A 41 -12.53 9.41 -7.11
CA SER A 41 -12.43 8.39 -6.06
C SER A 41 -11.82 8.93 -4.77
N ALA A 42 -10.79 9.77 -4.86
CA ALA A 42 -10.17 10.42 -3.70
C ALA A 42 -11.13 11.41 -3.01
N ILE A 43 -11.90 12.18 -3.80
CA ILE A 43 -12.89 13.13 -3.29
C ILE A 43 -13.93 12.41 -2.44
N TYR A 44 -14.55 11.37 -2.99
CA TYR A 44 -15.60 10.63 -2.28
C TYR A 44 -15.04 9.72 -1.18
N GLY A 45 -13.84 9.16 -1.39
CA GLY A 45 -13.13 8.39 -0.36
C GLY A 45 -12.90 9.20 0.91
N LEU A 46 -12.50 10.48 0.77
CA LEU A 46 -12.32 11.36 1.92
C LEU A 46 -13.64 11.90 2.48
N ALA A 47 -14.61 12.22 1.60
CA ALA A 47 -15.92 12.72 2.02
C ALA A 47 -16.69 11.74 2.92
N HIS A 48 -16.53 10.44 2.70
CA HIS A 48 -17.21 9.38 3.45
C HIS A 48 -16.29 8.63 4.44
N ALA A 49 -15.08 9.15 4.70
CA ALA A 49 -14.08 8.47 5.53
C ALA A 49 -14.55 8.23 6.98
N ASN A 50 -15.39 9.13 7.52
CA ASN A 50 -15.95 9.03 8.87
C ASN A 50 -16.93 7.87 9.04
N GLU A 51 -17.58 7.41 7.97
CA GLU A 51 -18.53 6.29 7.98
C GLU A 51 -17.83 4.93 8.15
N LEU A 52 -16.58 4.84 7.68
CA LEU A 52 -15.82 3.59 7.62
C LEU A 52 -15.64 2.92 8.99
N ARG A 53 -15.48 3.69 10.07
CA ARG A 53 -15.33 3.14 11.42
C ARG A 53 -16.57 2.37 11.86
N GLY A 54 -17.75 2.96 11.66
CA GLY A 54 -19.03 2.36 12.03
C GLY A 54 -19.38 1.14 11.17
N LEU A 55 -19.12 1.22 9.86
CA LEU A 55 -19.31 0.08 8.95
C LEU A 55 -18.40 -1.09 9.32
N ARG A 56 -17.12 -0.83 9.58
CA ARG A 56 -16.15 -1.88 9.95
C ARG A 56 -16.47 -2.52 11.30
N SER A 57 -16.97 -1.78 12.29
CA SER A 57 -17.37 -2.39 13.57
C SER A 57 -18.56 -3.34 13.45
N LYS A 58 -19.46 -3.10 12.48
CA LYS A 58 -20.58 -4.02 12.19
C LYS A 58 -20.11 -5.28 11.47
N LEU A 59 -19.16 -5.14 10.54
CA LEU A 59 -18.61 -6.27 9.78
C LEU A 59 -17.65 -7.15 10.60
N PHE A 60 -16.92 -6.55 11.54
CA PHE A 60 -15.90 -7.23 12.35
C PHE A 60 -16.19 -7.03 13.84
N GLY A 61 -17.14 -7.81 14.37
CA GLY A 61 -17.62 -7.68 15.75
C GLY A 61 -16.58 -8.03 16.82
N SER A 62 -15.68 -8.97 16.55
CA SER A 62 -14.56 -9.30 17.46
C SER A 62 -13.29 -8.58 17.04
N ARG A 63 -12.50 -8.13 18.02
CA ARG A 63 -11.19 -7.50 17.76
C ARG A 63 -10.13 -8.57 17.55
N LEU A 64 -9.12 -8.26 16.74
CA LEU A 64 -7.88 -9.04 16.75
C LEU A 64 -7.21 -8.93 18.14
N PRO A 65 -6.48 -9.95 18.59
CA PRO A 65 -5.72 -9.87 19.83
C PRO A 65 -4.75 -8.68 19.82
N ASN A 66 -4.40 -8.21 21.02
CA ASN A 66 -3.46 -7.12 21.18
C ASN A 66 -2.02 -7.68 21.09
N PHE A 67 -1.33 -7.41 19.99
CA PHE A 67 0.02 -7.93 19.76
C PHE A 67 1.09 -6.98 20.25
N GLN A 68 2.05 -7.53 21.00
CA GLN A 68 3.25 -6.83 21.46
C GLN A 68 4.49 -7.35 20.73
N PRO A 69 5.50 -6.49 20.52
CA PRO A 69 5.45 -5.05 20.73
C PRO A 69 4.61 -4.34 19.65
N ARG A 70 3.92 -3.26 20.04
CA ARG A 70 3.16 -2.42 19.09
C ARG A 70 4.07 -1.68 18.13
N LEU A 71 3.69 -1.64 16.85
CA LEU A 71 4.34 -0.81 15.84
C LEU A 71 4.04 0.67 16.11
N LYS A 72 5.07 1.41 16.54
CA LYS A 72 4.99 2.84 16.87
C LYS A 72 4.81 3.70 15.62
N ASP A 73 4.16 4.86 15.76
CA ASP A 73 4.07 5.84 14.66
C ASP A 73 5.42 6.50 14.46
N ARG A 74 5.76 6.74 13.19
CA ARG A 74 6.85 7.64 12.86
C ARG A 74 6.40 9.09 12.97
N PRO A 75 7.32 10.04 13.17
CA PRO A 75 7.01 11.45 13.03
C PRO A 75 6.32 11.72 11.68
N LEU A 76 5.38 12.68 11.64
CA LEU A 76 4.59 13.00 10.45
C LEU A 76 5.47 13.19 9.21
N LEU A 77 6.57 13.93 9.38
CA LEU A 77 7.61 14.09 8.38
C LEU A 77 8.90 13.48 8.90
N HIS A 78 9.47 12.53 8.16
CA HIS A 78 10.72 11.87 8.54
C HIS A 78 11.49 11.39 7.30
N ARG A 79 12.71 10.88 7.52
CA ARG A 79 13.54 10.22 6.49
C ARG A 79 13.96 8.83 6.93
N THR A 80 14.22 7.96 5.98
CA THR A 80 14.69 6.60 6.23
C THR A 80 15.87 6.25 5.34
N LYS A 81 16.98 5.79 5.94
CA LYS A 81 18.22 5.46 5.22
C LYS A 81 18.03 4.40 4.12
N PHE A 82 17.20 3.39 4.39
CA PHE A 82 16.98 2.26 3.48
C PHE A 82 16.04 2.56 2.30
N ALA A 83 15.42 3.75 2.27
CA ALA A 83 14.66 4.27 1.13
C ALA A 83 15.32 5.57 0.67
N ASP A 84 16.61 5.48 0.35
CA ASP A 84 17.46 6.53 -0.20
C ASP A 84 17.43 7.88 0.55
N ASN A 85 17.20 7.83 1.87
CA ASN A 85 17.11 8.99 2.73
C ASN A 85 16.07 10.04 2.27
N ARG A 86 15.03 9.59 1.54
CA ARG A 86 13.95 10.43 1.00
C ARG A 86 12.97 10.84 2.10
N TRP A 87 12.28 11.97 1.87
CA TRP A 87 11.27 12.46 2.80
C TRP A 87 10.01 11.62 2.73
N SER A 88 9.46 11.24 3.87
CA SER A 88 8.31 10.34 3.95
C SER A 88 7.15 10.97 4.72
N LEU A 89 5.93 10.73 4.23
CA LEU A 89 4.66 11.06 4.89
C LEU A 89 3.81 9.79 5.05
N PRO A 90 2.94 9.71 6.08
CA PRO A 90 1.91 8.67 6.15
C PRO A 90 1.07 8.64 4.88
N PHE A 91 0.87 7.46 4.31
CA PHE A 91 0.03 7.28 3.13
C PHE A 91 -1.44 7.14 3.54
N PRO A 92 -2.34 8.08 3.17
CA PRO A 92 -3.74 8.05 3.59
C PRO A 92 -4.61 7.11 2.73
N GLY A 93 -4.03 6.03 2.19
CA GLY A 93 -4.69 5.09 1.29
C GLY A 93 -5.31 3.86 1.97
N SER A 94 -5.84 2.96 1.13
CA SER A 94 -6.50 1.73 1.57
C SER A 94 -5.54 0.60 1.97
N ASP A 95 -4.25 0.70 1.62
CA ASP A 95 -3.25 -0.37 1.74
C ASP A 95 -3.26 -1.04 3.11
N ARG A 96 -3.14 -0.23 4.17
CA ARG A 96 -3.18 -0.73 5.54
C ARG A 96 -4.49 -1.46 5.81
N SER A 97 -5.64 -0.93 5.38
CA SER A 97 -6.92 -1.59 5.58
C SER A 97 -7.01 -2.93 4.85
N VAL A 98 -6.48 -3.01 3.63
CA VAL A 98 -6.49 -4.23 2.80
C VAL A 98 -5.58 -5.30 3.42
N VAL A 99 -4.38 -4.92 3.84
CA VAL A 99 -3.44 -5.83 4.50
C VAL A 99 -3.98 -6.30 5.84
N MET A 100 -4.50 -5.40 6.69
CA MET A 100 -5.06 -5.81 7.99
C MET A 100 -6.27 -6.74 7.84
N ARG A 101 -7.08 -6.60 6.78
CA ARG A 101 -8.13 -7.59 6.45
C ARG A 101 -7.55 -8.95 6.07
N SER A 102 -6.42 -8.98 5.36
CA SER A 102 -5.73 -10.24 5.03
C SER A 102 -5.18 -10.90 6.29
N GLN A 103 -4.59 -10.11 7.20
CA GLN A 103 -4.09 -10.60 8.48
C GLN A 103 -5.22 -11.14 9.38
N ARG A 104 -6.40 -10.50 9.34
CA ARG A 104 -7.59 -11.01 10.01
C ARG A 104 -8.01 -12.39 9.48
N TYR A 105 -8.05 -12.53 8.15
CA TYR A 105 -8.36 -13.80 7.51
C TYR A 105 -7.38 -14.91 7.95
N PHE A 106 -6.07 -14.64 7.93
CA PHE A 106 -5.06 -15.62 8.35
C PHE A 106 -5.19 -16.00 9.83
N TYR A 107 -5.53 -15.05 10.70
CA TYR A 107 -5.74 -15.35 12.11
C TYR A 107 -6.96 -16.25 12.34
N ASP A 108 -8.10 -15.89 11.76
CA ASP A 108 -9.35 -16.61 11.99
C ASP A 108 -9.30 -18.03 11.40
N ASN A 109 -8.73 -18.18 10.20
CA ASN A 109 -8.79 -19.42 9.40
C ASN A 109 -7.51 -20.25 9.45
N GLU A 110 -6.33 -19.63 9.60
CA GLU A 110 -5.03 -20.32 9.54
C GLU A 110 -4.29 -20.30 10.88
N LYS A 111 -4.92 -19.76 11.93
CA LYS A 111 -4.34 -19.63 13.28
C LYS A 111 -2.96 -19.01 13.26
N LYS A 112 -2.81 -17.96 12.45
CA LYS A 112 -1.54 -17.26 12.24
C LYS A 112 -1.52 -15.94 12.97
N ARG A 113 -0.41 -15.61 13.63
CA ARG A 113 -0.21 -14.31 14.27
C ARG A 113 -0.32 -13.17 13.24
N PRO A 114 -1.23 -12.21 13.41
CA PRO A 114 -1.33 -11.01 12.60
C PRO A 114 -0.08 -10.14 12.62
N ILE A 115 0.32 -9.71 11.43
CA ILE A 115 1.38 -8.71 11.22
C ILE A 115 0.77 -7.31 11.31
N GLN A 116 1.43 -6.42 12.06
CA GLN A 116 1.07 -5.01 12.11
C GLN A 116 1.63 -4.26 10.88
N MET A 117 0.86 -3.34 10.29
CA MET A 117 1.32 -2.58 9.12
C MET A 117 1.16 -1.07 9.27
N LYS A 118 2.15 -0.32 8.78
CA LYS A 118 2.04 1.10 8.42
C LYS A 118 2.55 1.34 7.01
N ALA A 119 1.96 2.33 6.34
CA ALA A 119 2.27 2.68 4.96
C ALA A 119 2.65 4.16 4.87
N TYR A 120 3.67 4.43 4.07
CA TYR A 120 4.23 5.75 3.84
C TYR A 120 4.47 5.95 2.34
N VAL A 121 4.44 7.21 1.92
CA VAL A 121 4.83 7.65 0.57
C VAL A 121 6.07 8.53 0.70
N THR A 122 7.02 8.39 -0.22
CA THR A 122 8.31 9.06 -0.18
C THR A 122 8.52 10.02 -1.35
N PHE A 123 9.31 11.06 -1.10
CA PHE A 123 9.57 12.16 -2.02
C PHE A 123 11.05 12.57 -1.98
N GLY A 124 11.61 12.88 -3.15
CA GLY A 124 13.00 13.34 -3.24
C GLY A 124 13.23 14.78 -2.76
N SER A 125 12.19 15.62 -2.68
CA SER A 125 12.32 17.06 -2.39
C SER A 125 11.42 17.48 -1.23
N LEU A 126 11.97 18.26 -0.30
CA LEU A 126 11.20 18.85 0.81
C LEU A 126 10.14 19.84 0.30
N ILE A 127 10.46 20.57 -0.77
CA ILE A 127 9.55 21.55 -1.36
C ILE A 127 8.30 20.82 -1.91
N HIS A 128 8.48 19.68 -2.58
CA HIS A 128 7.35 18.85 -3.03
C HIS A 128 6.50 18.37 -1.86
N VAL A 129 7.13 17.94 -0.76
CA VAL A 129 6.41 17.51 0.45
C VAL A 129 5.55 18.65 1.02
N ILE A 130 6.11 19.85 1.16
CA ILE A 130 5.38 21.01 1.67
C ILE A 130 4.19 21.34 0.75
N GLY A 131 4.41 21.34 -0.56
CA GLY A 131 3.34 21.53 -1.55
C GLY A 131 2.22 20.49 -1.41
N VAL A 132 2.58 19.21 -1.29
CA VAL A 132 1.62 18.11 -1.09
C VAL A 132 0.82 18.30 0.21
N ILE A 133 1.45 18.71 1.31
CA ILE A 133 0.75 18.98 2.58
C ILE A 133 -0.28 20.10 2.41
N ILE A 134 0.10 21.20 1.78
CA ILE A 134 -0.79 22.35 1.56
C ILE A 134 -1.98 21.96 0.68
N ILE A 135 -1.71 21.32 -0.48
CA ILE A 135 -2.76 20.85 -1.40
C ILE A 135 -3.68 19.86 -0.69
N SER A 136 -3.12 18.91 0.07
CA SER A 136 -3.91 17.93 0.83
C SER A 136 -4.80 18.58 1.89
N ALA A 137 -4.34 19.63 2.56
CA ALA A 137 -5.14 20.37 3.54
C ALA A 137 -6.32 21.11 2.88
N ILE A 138 -6.08 21.79 1.76
CA ILE A 138 -7.13 22.47 0.97
C ILE A 138 -8.14 21.43 0.46
N PHE A 139 -7.64 20.34 -0.13
CA PHE A 139 -8.47 19.24 -0.61
C PHE A 139 -9.33 18.63 0.51
N ALA A 140 -8.74 18.39 1.69
CA ALA A 140 -9.46 17.86 2.84
C ALA A 140 -10.52 18.81 3.40
N LEU A 141 -10.32 20.13 3.29
CA LEU A 141 -11.32 21.11 3.66
C LEU A 141 -12.48 21.12 2.65
N MET A 142 -12.16 21.15 1.36
CA MET A 142 -13.16 21.23 0.28
C MET A 142 -14.04 19.99 0.19
N THR A 143 -13.47 18.79 0.39
CA THR A 143 -14.21 17.52 0.33
C THR A 143 -15.32 17.40 1.38
N ARG A 144 -15.24 18.14 2.50
CA ARG A 144 -16.27 18.14 3.56
C ARG A 144 -17.59 18.76 3.10
N TYR A 145 -17.52 19.79 2.25
CA TYR A 145 -18.70 20.54 1.83
C TYR A 145 -19.18 20.13 0.43
N LYS A 146 -20.50 20.07 0.22
CA LYS A 146 -21.09 19.69 -1.08
C LYS A 146 -20.60 20.60 -2.21
N ILE A 147 -20.59 21.91 -1.98
CA ILE A 147 -20.10 22.90 -2.96
C ILE A 147 -18.61 22.70 -3.24
N GLY A 148 -17.81 22.44 -2.21
CA GLY A 148 -16.37 22.16 -2.36
C GLY A 148 -16.13 20.93 -3.23
N ARG A 149 -16.86 19.83 -2.99
CA ARG A 149 -16.80 18.63 -3.87
C ARG A 149 -17.20 18.96 -5.30
N GLN A 150 -18.29 19.71 -5.50
CA GLN A 150 -18.72 20.11 -6.85
C GLN A 150 -17.64 20.92 -7.58
N LEU A 151 -16.94 21.82 -6.88
CA LEU A 151 -15.84 22.58 -7.47
C LEU A 151 -14.63 21.70 -7.82
N LEU A 152 -14.23 20.80 -6.91
CA LEU A 152 -13.14 19.85 -7.16
C LEU A 152 -13.43 18.93 -8.36
N LEU A 153 -14.68 18.49 -8.51
CA LEU A 153 -15.12 17.66 -9.64
C LEU A 153 -15.23 18.45 -10.95
N LYS A 154 -15.72 19.69 -10.90
CA LYS A 154 -15.93 20.50 -12.11
C LYS A 154 -14.64 21.09 -12.68
N TYR A 155 -13.66 21.39 -11.82
CA TYR A 155 -12.41 22.05 -12.22
C TYR A 155 -11.17 21.28 -11.71
N PRO A 156 -11.01 19.98 -12.06
CA PRO A 156 -9.94 19.13 -11.52
C PRO A 156 -8.56 19.72 -11.80
N GLY A 157 -8.27 20.14 -13.03
CA GLY A 157 -6.98 20.73 -13.40
C GLY A 157 -6.65 22.01 -12.65
N PHE A 158 -7.64 22.85 -12.32
CA PHE A 158 -7.41 24.06 -11.53
C PHE A 158 -7.04 23.70 -10.08
N PHE A 159 -7.84 22.85 -9.44
CA PHE A 159 -7.64 22.47 -8.03
C PHE A 159 -6.47 21.51 -7.82
N SER A 160 -5.98 20.88 -8.89
CA SER A 160 -4.78 20.04 -8.88
C SER A 160 -3.55 20.74 -9.45
N ALA A 161 -3.60 22.04 -9.78
CA ALA A 161 -2.51 22.75 -10.46
C ALA A 161 -1.96 22.00 -11.71
N GLY A 162 -2.86 21.42 -12.52
CA GLY A 162 -2.53 20.71 -13.75
C GLY A 162 -2.19 19.22 -13.58
N PHE A 163 -2.04 18.71 -12.35
CA PHE A 163 -1.71 17.30 -12.12
C PHE A 163 -2.84 16.30 -12.40
N VAL A 164 -4.09 16.76 -12.58
CA VAL A 164 -5.27 15.94 -12.85
C VAL A 164 -5.93 16.39 -14.15
N SER A 165 -6.28 15.43 -15.00
CA SER A 165 -7.09 15.67 -16.21
C SER A 165 -8.02 14.49 -16.49
N HIS A 166 -8.96 14.67 -17.42
CA HIS A 166 -9.84 13.59 -17.90
C HIS A 166 -9.11 12.62 -18.82
N GLU A 167 -8.02 13.06 -19.45
CA GLU A 167 -7.17 12.28 -20.33
C GLU A 167 -6.16 11.45 -19.52
N GLY A 168 -5.84 11.89 -18.30
CA GLY A 168 -4.79 11.28 -17.47
C GLY A 168 -3.38 11.55 -17.98
N PRO A 169 -2.37 10.81 -17.49
CA PRO A 169 -1.01 10.92 -17.98
C PRO A 169 -0.86 10.43 -19.42
N THR A 170 0.05 11.06 -20.15
CA THR A 170 0.46 10.60 -21.49
C THR A 170 1.21 9.28 -21.38
N GLU A 171 1.15 8.47 -22.44
CA GLU A 171 1.89 7.20 -22.51
C GLU A 171 3.39 7.40 -22.27
N ALA A 172 3.98 8.44 -22.88
CA ALA A 172 5.38 8.79 -22.67
C ALA A 172 5.71 9.13 -21.20
N SER A 173 4.80 9.80 -20.48
CA SER A 173 4.97 10.11 -19.05
C SER A 173 4.92 8.84 -18.20
N MET A 174 3.94 7.97 -18.51
CA MET A 174 3.74 6.70 -17.81
C MET A 174 4.93 5.75 -17.99
N GLU A 175 5.42 5.60 -19.21
CA GLU A 175 6.57 4.73 -19.53
C GLU A 175 7.89 5.27 -18.98
N ASN A 176 7.98 6.58 -18.76
CA ASN A 176 9.14 7.23 -18.12
C ASN A 176 9.05 7.30 -16.59
N THR A 177 8.07 6.65 -15.96
CA THR A 177 7.93 6.66 -14.50
C THR A 177 8.14 5.26 -13.94
N ASP A 178 9.17 5.11 -13.11
CA ASP A 178 9.37 3.91 -12.30
C ASP A 178 8.79 4.08 -10.91
N PHE A 179 8.52 2.95 -10.26
CA PHE A 179 8.16 2.92 -8.86
C PHE A 179 8.97 1.88 -8.11
N ALA A 180 9.13 2.15 -6.82
CA ALA A 180 9.60 1.16 -5.86
C ALA A 180 8.79 1.26 -4.58
N MET A 181 8.50 0.10 -3.99
CA MET A 181 7.92 -0.04 -2.68
C MET A 181 8.90 -0.82 -1.82
N TYR A 182 9.42 -0.20 -0.77
CA TYR A 182 10.25 -0.87 0.22
C TYR A 182 9.36 -1.38 1.34
N LEU A 183 9.51 -2.65 1.70
CA LEU A 183 8.83 -3.29 2.82
C LEU A 183 9.89 -3.65 3.86
N LYS A 184 9.87 -2.95 4.99
CA LYS A 184 10.73 -3.23 6.12
C LYS A 184 10.01 -4.12 7.13
N GLY A 185 10.39 -5.39 7.19
CA GLY A 185 9.92 -6.36 8.17
C GLY A 185 10.79 -6.34 9.42
N VAL A 186 10.15 -6.45 10.58
CA VAL A 186 10.80 -6.62 11.88
C VAL A 186 10.11 -7.75 12.64
N GLY A 187 10.88 -8.62 13.28
CA GLY A 187 10.38 -9.85 13.89
C GLY A 187 11.46 -10.67 14.60
N TRP A 188 11.23 -11.98 14.69
CA TRP A 188 12.07 -12.95 15.42
C TRP A 188 12.55 -14.08 14.50
N THR A 189 13.63 -14.77 14.92
CA THR A 189 14.11 -16.00 14.26
C THR A 189 13.20 -17.19 14.57
N ARG A 190 13.38 -18.32 13.89
CA ARG A 190 12.57 -19.55 14.11
C ARG A 190 12.75 -20.15 15.49
N ASP A 191 13.92 -19.98 16.07
CA ASP A 191 14.30 -20.45 17.40
C ASP A 191 13.44 -19.81 18.51
N GLU A 192 12.71 -18.75 18.18
CA GLU A 192 11.71 -18.10 19.01
C GLU A 192 10.32 -18.37 18.41
N GLU A 193 9.78 -19.57 18.56
CA GLU A 193 8.41 -19.90 18.10
C GLU A 193 7.38 -19.75 19.22
N LEU A 194 6.16 -19.33 18.84
CA LEU A 194 5.02 -19.30 19.74
C LEU A 194 4.32 -20.65 19.73
N LEU A 195 3.77 -21.06 20.87
CA LEU A 195 2.92 -22.25 20.96
C LEU A 195 1.57 -21.98 20.31
N GLU A 196 0.98 -20.81 20.58
CA GLU A 196 -0.28 -20.36 20.00
C GLU A 196 -0.13 -19.00 19.31
N ALA A 197 -0.90 -18.73 18.26
CA ALA A 197 -0.83 -17.45 17.54
C ALA A 197 -1.24 -16.23 18.37
N SER A 198 -2.00 -16.44 19.46
CA SER A 198 -2.38 -15.40 20.40
C SER A 198 -1.28 -15.06 21.43
N ASP A 199 -0.24 -15.90 21.53
CA ASP A 199 0.81 -15.73 22.53
C ASP A 199 1.68 -14.50 22.28
N GLN A 200 2.46 -14.11 23.27
CA GLN A 200 3.39 -12.99 23.18
C GLN A 200 4.82 -13.48 23.30
N PHE A 201 5.66 -12.93 22.44
CA PHE A 201 7.11 -13.08 22.56
C PHE A 201 7.60 -12.38 23.82
N LYS A 202 8.52 -13.04 24.54
CA LYS A 202 9.19 -12.46 25.71
C LYS A 202 10.31 -11.52 25.30
N ALA A 203 11.08 -11.89 24.28
CA ALA A 203 12.18 -11.09 23.77
C ALA A 203 11.69 -10.04 22.76
N PRO A 204 12.37 -8.87 22.65
CA PRO A 204 12.06 -7.90 21.62
C PRO A 204 12.47 -8.41 20.23
N PRO A 205 11.74 -8.03 19.16
CA PRO A 205 12.07 -8.45 17.80
C PRO A 205 13.36 -7.78 17.33
N LYS A 206 14.33 -8.58 16.91
CA LYS A 206 15.66 -8.12 16.47
C LYS A 206 15.92 -8.40 14.99
N LYS A 207 15.30 -9.44 14.43
CA LYS A 207 15.46 -9.80 13.02
C LYS A 207 14.82 -8.73 12.15
N LYS A 208 15.51 -8.31 11.11
CA LYS A 208 15.04 -7.37 10.11
C LYS A 208 15.16 -8.00 8.74
N LEU A 209 14.23 -7.68 7.87
CA LEU A 209 14.31 -8.01 6.45
C LEU A 209 13.82 -6.80 5.67
N LEU A 210 14.57 -6.42 4.64
CA LEU A 210 14.16 -5.40 3.70
C LEU A 210 13.83 -6.06 2.37
N VAL A 211 12.63 -5.83 1.87
CA VAL A 211 12.19 -6.24 0.55
C VAL A 211 11.93 -5.01 -0.29
N LYS A 212 12.31 -5.05 -1.57
CA LYS A 212 11.93 -4.05 -2.56
C LYS A 212 11.03 -4.70 -3.60
N VAL A 213 9.93 -4.03 -3.92
CA VAL A 213 9.05 -4.35 -5.04
C VAL A 213 9.10 -3.19 -6.01
N SER A 214 9.55 -3.40 -7.23
CA SER A 214 9.68 -2.33 -8.24
C SER A 214 9.07 -2.69 -9.58
N GLY A 215 8.84 -1.67 -10.41
CA GLY A 215 8.38 -1.80 -11.78
C GLY A 215 8.28 -0.43 -12.46
N THR A 216 7.71 -0.41 -13.66
CA THR A 216 7.42 0.80 -14.43
C THR A 216 5.91 1.06 -14.45
N ASN A 217 5.51 2.32 -14.67
CA ASN A 217 4.13 2.73 -14.90
C ASN A 217 3.22 2.38 -13.70
N PRO A 218 3.45 2.96 -12.51
CA PRO A 218 2.80 2.53 -11.26
C PRO A 218 1.28 2.67 -11.25
N GLY A 219 0.76 3.76 -11.83
CA GLY A 219 -0.65 4.13 -11.69
C GLY A 219 -1.59 3.32 -12.58
N TYR A 220 -1.21 3.13 -13.85
CA TYR A 220 -2.12 2.65 -14.88
C TYR A 220 -1.63 1.35 -15.51
N GLY A 221 -0.38 1.29 -15.97
CA GLY A 221 0.19 0.08 -16.59
C GLY A 221 0.33 -1.08 -15.61
N ALA A 222 1.13 -0.91 -14.55
CA ALA A 222 1.36 -1.94 -13.54
C ALA A 222 0.03 -2.38 -12.88
N THR A 223 -0.88 -1.44 -12.63
CA THR A 223 -2.20 -1.75 -12.06
C THR A 223 -3.07 -2.57 -13.02
N CYS A 224 -3.09 -2.25 -14.32
CA CYS A 224 -3.77 -3.06 -15.33
C CYS A 224 -3.19 -4.48 -15.42
N VAL A 225 -1.86 -4.62 -15.42
CA VAL A 225 -1.20 -5.93 -15.39
C VAL A 225 -1.63 -6.72 -14.14
N ALA A 226 -1.56 -6.12 -12.95
CA ALA A 226 -1.97 -6.77 -11.71
C ALA A 226 -3.45 -7.18 -11.71
N LEU A 227 -4.33 -6.38 -12.33
CA LEU A 227 -5.75 -6.70 -12.48
C LEU A 227 -5.99 -7.89 -13.41
N LEU A 228 -5.32 -7.92 -14.58
CA LEU A 228 -5.41 -9.04 -15.51
C LEU A 228 -4.85 -10.32 -14.90
N LEU A 229 -3.71 -10.24 -14.21
CA LEU A 229 -3.13 -11.39 -13.50
C LEU A 229 -4.02 -11.87 -12.36
N SER A 230 -4.71 -10.95 -11.67
CA SER A 230 -5.75 -11.30 -10.69
C SER A 230 -6.85 -12.15 -11.33
N ALA A 231 -7.41 -11.69 -12.46
CA ALA A 231 -8.45 -12.43 -13.17
C ALA A 231 -7.98 -13.81 -13.66
N THR A 232 -6.79 -13.89 -14.28
CA THR A 232 -6.24 -15.16 -14.76
C THR A 232 -5.91 -16.12 -13.63
N THR A 233 -5.40 -15.62 -12.49
CA THR A 233 -5.13 -16.44 -11.30
C THR A 233 -6.41 -17.01 -10.72
N ILE A 234 -7.49 -16.22 -10.64
CA ILE A 234 -8.80 -16.71 -10.20
C ILE A 234 -9.29 -17.85 -11.10
N LEU A 235 -9.18 -17.69 -12.41
CA LEU A 235 -9.67 -18.70 -13.37
C LEU A 235 -8.81 -19.98 -13.38
N ARG A 236 -7.49 -19.85 -13.22
CA ARG A 236 -6.55 -20.96 -13.41
C ARG A 236 -6.13 -21.67 -12.12
N GLN A 237 -6.28 -21.03 -10.97
CA GLN A 237 -5.84 -21.53 -9.67
C GLN A 237 -6.93 -21.39 -8.61
N ALA A 238 -8.19 -21.56 -9.01
CA ALA A 238 -9.35 -21.55 -8.11
C ALA A 238 -9.21 -22.55 -6.96
N ASP A 239 -8.55 -23.70 -7.19
CA ASP A 239 -8.24 -24.73 -6.19
C ASP A 239 -7.31 -24.25 -5.07
N LYS A 240 -6.51 -23.21 -5.32
CA LYS A 240 -5.58 -22.62 -4.35
C LYS A 240 -6.15 -21.39 -3.64
N MET A 241 -7.34 -20.93 -4.04
CA MET A 241 -8.03 -19.81 -3.43
C MET A 241 -8.82 -20.24 -2.18
N PRO A 242 -9.22 -19.30 -1.32
CA PRO A 242 -10.15 -19.59 -0.22
C PRO A 242 -11.42 -20.31 -0.69
N ALA A 243 -11.75 -21.44 -0.05
CA ALA A 243 -12.77 -22.38 -0.51
C ALA A 243 -14.23 -21.85 -0.43
N THR A 244 -14.49 -20.81 0.35
CA THR A 244 -15.82 -20.23 0.50
C THR A 244 -16.03 -19.09 -0.51
N GLY A 245 -17.21 -19.00 -1.14
CA GLY A 245 -17.57 -17.80 -1.90
C GLY A 245 -17.57 -16.56 -1.00
N GLY A 246 -17.22 -15.38 -1.52
CA GLY A 246 -17.22 -14.15 -0.74
C GLY A 246 -16.25 -13.07 -1.23
N VAL A 247 -15.98 -12.10 -0.36
CA VAL A 247 -15.10 -10.94 -0.65
C VAL A 247 -13.78 -11.06 0.10
N TYR A 248 -12.71 -11.35 -0.64
CA TYR A 248 -11.38 -11.52 -0.07
C TYR A 248 -10.46 -10.33 -0.36
N PRO A 249 -9.62 -9.92 0.60
CA PRO A 249 -8.49 -9.05 0.29
C PRO A 249 -7.42 -9.83 -0.49
N PRO A 250 -6.66 -9.19 -1.40
CA PRO A 250 -5.70 -9.87 -2.27
C PRO A 250 -4.66 -10.70 -1.51
N GLY A 251 -4.21 -10.21 -0.35
CA GLY A 251 -3.26 -10.93 0.48
C GLY A 251 -3.77 -12.30 0.93
N ALA A 252 -5.06 -12.42 1.27
CA ALA A 252 -5.69 -13.69 1.61
C ALA A 252 -6.04 -14.53 0.38
N ALA A 253 -6.56 -13.89 -0.66
CA ALA A 253 -7.03 -14.55 -1.88
C ALA A 253 -5.90 -15.27 -2.63
N TYR A 254 -4.73 -14.61 -2.72
CA TYR A 254 -3.63 -15.06 -3.58
C TYR A 254 -2.45 -15.66 -2.81
N ALA A 255 -2.54 -15.76 -1.47
CA ALA A 255 -1.42 -16.17 -0.59
C ALA A 255 -0.75 -17.49 -1.01
N LYS A 256 -1.56 -18.43 -1.50
CA LYS A 256 -1.17 -19.81 -1.86
C LYS A 256 -1.08 -20.03 -3.37
N THR A 257 -1.22 -18.97 -4.16
CA THR A 257 -1.15 -19.01 -5.62
C THR A 257 0.24 -18.61 -6.11
N ASN A 258 0.52 -18.77 -7.40
CA ASN A 258 1.76 -18.27 -8.00
C ASN A 258 1.72 -16.77 -8.39
N MET A 259 0.77 -15.98 -7.86
CA MET A 259 0.57 -14.56 -8.21
C MET A 259 1.87 -13.74 -8.23
N VAL A 260 2.76 -13.92 -7.25
CA VAL A 260 4.03 -13.19 -7.20
C VAL A 260 4.96 -13.58 -8.36
N GLU A 261 5.00 -14.87 -8.71
CA GLU A 261 5.78 -15.35 -9.86
C GLU A 261 5.25 -14.76 -11.18
N GLU A 262 3.93 -14.74 -11.35
CA GLU A 262 3.29 -14.15 -12.53
C GLU A 262 3.51 -12.63 -12.60
N LEU A 263 3.45 -11.91 -11.48
CA LEU A 263 3.83 -10.50 -11.43
C LEU A 263 5.28 -10.30 -11.87
N CYS A 264 6.20 -11.12 -11.36
CA CYS A 264 7.62 -11.07 -11.74
C CYS A 264 7.84 -11.30 -13.25
N LYS A 265 7.09 -12.23 -13.86
CA LYS A 265 7.15 -12.48 -15.31
C LYS A 265 6.60 -11.31 -16.14
N ASN A 266 5.81 -10.41 -15.54
CA ASN A 266 5.10 -9.33 -16.23
C ASN A 266 5.53 -7.94 -15.72
N GLY A 267 6.83 -7.74 -15.49
CA GLY A 267 7.42 -6.41 -15.29
C GLY A 267 7.49 -5.93 -13.84
N PHE A 268 7.03 -6.72 -12.86
CA PHE A 268 7.35 -6.47 -11.46
C PHE A 268 8.68 -7.13 -11.10
N LYS A 269 9.34 -6.62 -10.08
CA LYS A 269 10.53 -7.24 -9.49
C LYS A 269 10.40 -7.26 -7.99
N PHE A 270 10.44 -8.45 -7.40
CA PHE A 270 10.44 -8.66 -5.96
C PHE A 270 11.84 -9.12 -5.55
N GLU A 271 12.49 -8.39 -4.65
CA GLU A 271 13.85 -8.68 -4.22
C GLU A 271 14.04 -8.48 -2.73
N VAL A 272 14.86 -9.35 -2.11
CA VAL A 272 15.37 -9.16 -0.76
C VAL A 272 16.64 -8.31 -0.86
N LEU A 273 16.65 -7.17 -0.19
CA LEU A 273 17.83 -6.32 -0.11
C LEU A 273 18.72 -6.79 1.03
N LYS A 274 20.02 -6.94 0.74
CA LYS A 274 21.04 -7.19 1.77
C LYS A 274 21.30 -5.88 2.52
N GLU A 275 21.28 -5.93 3.85
CA GLU A 275 21.74 -4.81 4.70
C GLU A 275 23.24 -4.57 4.52
#